data_AF-A0A7W7QFB4-F1
#
_entry.id   AF-A0A7W7QFB4-F1
#
_cell.length_a   1.000
_cell.length_b   1.000
_cell.length_c   1.000
_cell.angle_alpha   90.00
_cell.angle_beta   90.00
_cell.angle_gamma   90.00
#
_symmetry.space_group_name_H-M   'P 1'
#
loop_
_entity.id
_entity.type
_entity.pdbx_description
1 polymer ?
#
loop_
_entity_poly.entity_id
_entity_poly.type
_entity_poly.pdbx_seq_one_letter_code
_entity_poly.pdbx_strand_id
1 'polypeptide(L)'
;MRSEAFNLCAERHGLMVIIALGESIVAIGVGVTHLAISWPVVVAATLGLAVAASLWWAYFDTAAILSEHALPSAKGDQRVAMARTAFTYLHLPMMVGIVMLALGMKKVLTYVGDSEHHALSDPLYGAPLWALYGGTALYLLAHVGFAWRCYRSFKTYRLGVAVVLVALVPLVANLPALAALGVLAALLITLNTVETTVFRAARDEARHGDHEHHE
;
A
#
# COMPACT_ATOMS: atom_id res chain seq x y z
N MET A 1 -16.18 28.35 2.47
CA MET A 1 -15.01 28.53 3.36
C MET A 1 -14.54 27.28 4.09
N ARG A 2 -15.24 26.73 5.11
CA ARG A 2 -14.68 25.59 5.91
C ARG A 2 -14.71 24.23 5.19
N SER A 3 -15.45 24.08 4.07
CA SER A 3 -15.42 22.89 3.20
C SER A 3 -14.27 22.90 2.19
N GLU A 4 -13.93 24.06 1.63
CA GLU A 4 -12.88 24.21 0.61
C GLU A 4 -11.48 23.96 1.17
N ALA A 5 -11.16 24.51 2.34
CA ALA A 5 -9.89 24.29 3.01
C ALA A 5 -9.61 22.80 3.30
N PHE A 6 -10.68 22.01 3.47
CA PHE A 6 -10.58 20.58 3.69
C PHE A 6 -10.39 19.81 2.37
N ASN A 7 -11.14 20.15 1.32
CA ASN A 7 -10.95 19.54 0.00
C ASN A 7 -9.53 19.77 -0.52
N LEU A 8 -9.00 20.98 -0.32
CA LEU A 8 -7.58 21.27 -0.57
C LEU A 8 -6.64 20.36 0.23
N CYS A 9 -6.99 20.01 1.46
CA CYS A 9 -6.18 19.11 2.29
C CYS A 9 -6.19 17.69 1.70
N ALA A 10 -7.36 17.13 1.40
CA ALA A 10 -7.46 15.79 0.80
C ALA A 10 -6.74 15.72 -0.57
N GLU A 11 -6.95 16.71 -1.42
CA GLU A 11 -6.33 16.81 -2.75
C GLU A 11 -4.80 16.91 -2.64
N ARG A 12 -4.29 17.81 -1.77
CA ARG A 12 -2.84 17.97 -1.55
C ARG A 12 -2.19 16.71 -1.00
N HIS A 13 -2.83 16.00 -0.09
CA HIS A 13 -2.25 14.79 0.50
C HIS A 13 -2.30 13.60 -0.45
N GLY A 14 -3.31 13.53 -1.33
CA GLY A 14 -3.31 12.60 -2.46
C GLY A 14 -2.14 12.85 -3.41
N LEU A 15 -1.88 14.12 -3.75
CA LEU A 15 -0.73 14.51 -4.55
C LEU A 15 0.60 14.14 -3.88
N MET A 16 0.74 14.32 -2.56
CA MET A 16 1.96 13.91 -1.84
C MET A 16 2.24 12.40 -1.96
N VAL A 17 1.21 11.55 -1.89
CA VAL A 17 1.37 10.10 -2.04
C VAL A 17 1.77 9.73 -3.46
N ILE A 18 1.15 10.35 -4.47
CA ILE A 18 1.53 10.17 -5.88
C ILE A 18 3.00 10.55 -6.08
N ILE A 19 3.41 11.72 -5.59
CA ILE A 19 4.79 12.20 -5.70
C ILE A 19 5.75 11.25 -4.99
N ALA A 20 5.44 10.83 -3.76
CA ALA A 20 6.33 9.92 -3.02
C ALA A 20 6.49 8.56 -3.70
N LEU A 21 5.41 7.99 -4.26
CA LEU A 21 5.49 6.77 -5.05
C LEU A 21 6.29 7.00 -6.34
N GLY A 22 6.06 8.10 -7.04
CA GLY A 22 6.78 8.47 -8.25
C GLY A 22 8.28 8.63 -8.02
N GLU A 23 8.65 9.45 -7.02
CA GLU A 23 10.04 9.66 -6.59
C GLU A 23 10.70 8.35 -6.16
N SER A 24 9.98 7.49 -5.44
CA SER A 24 10.48 6.17 -5.06
C SER A 24 10.79 5.30 -6.27
N ILE A 25 9.89 5.24 -7.26
CA ILE A 25 10.08 4.49 -8.50
C ILE A 25 11.26 5.04 -9.30
N VAL A 26 11.35 6.37 -9.46
CA VAL A 26 12.45 7.02 -10.16
C VAL A 26 13.79 6.75 -9.45
N ALA A 27 13.84 6.87 -8.13
CA ALA A 27 15.05 6.60 -7.34
C ALA A 27 15.50 5.14 -7.45
N ILE A 28 14.57 4.18 -7.47
CA ILE A 28 14.87 2.77 -7.73
C ILE A 28 15.41 2.60 -9.16
N GLY A 29 14.74 3.19 -10.16
CA GLY A 29 15.13 3.13 -11.57
C GLY A 29 16.53 3.68 -11.83
N VAL A 30 16.84 4.86 -11.31
CA VAL A 30 18.19 5.46 -11.35
C VAL A 30 19.20 4.57 -10.62
N GLY A 31 18.79 3.94 -9.53
CA GLY A 31 19.61 3.02 -8.74
C GLY A 31 19.98 1.71 -9.44
N VAL A 32 19.45 1.44 -10.64
CA VAL A 32 19.70 0.18 -11.38
C VAL A 32 20.22 0.40 -12.80
N THR A 33 20.44 1.65 -13.21
CA THR A 33 20.93 2.00 -14.55
C THR A 33 22.32 1.46 -14.88
N HIS A 34 23.10 1.12 -13.85
CA HIS A 34 24.44 0.53 -13.98
C HIS A 34 24.42 -1.01 -14.01
N LEU A 35 23.26 -1.63 -13.78
CA LEU A 35 23.12 -3.08 -13.82
C LEU A 35 22.89 -3.56 -15.25
N ALA A 36 23.35 -4.76 -15.58
CA ALA A 36 23.08 -5.36 -16.86
C ALA A 36 21.57 -5.59 -17.03
N ILE A 37 20.99 -5.12 -18.13
CA ILE A 37 19.57 -5.35 -18.43
C ILE A 37 19.40 -6.84 -18.73
N SER A 38 18.78 -7.55 -17.80
CA SER A 38 18.48 -8.98 -17.89
C SER A 38 16.98 -9.22 -17.67
N TRP A 39 16.47 -10.35 -18.15
CA TRP A 39 15.07 -10.74 -17.93
C TRP A 39 14.66 -10.69 -16.44
N PRO A 40 15.45 -11.22 -15.51
CA PRO A 40 15.17 -11.12 -14.08
C PRO A 40 14.98 -9.67 -13.58
N VAL A 41 15.79 -8.72 -14.06
CA VAL A 41 15.65 -7.30 -13.69
C VAL A 41 14.34 -6.71 -14.21
N VAL A 42 13.95 -7.05 -15.44
CA VAL A 42 12.65 -6.63 -16.01
C VAL A 42 11.50 -7.17 -15.18
N VAL A 43 11.52 -8.47 -14.82
CA VAL A 43 10.48 -9.08 -13.98
C VAL A 43 10.43 -8.41 -12.60
N ALA A 44 11.58 -8.17 -11.96
CA ALA A 44 11.65 -7.48 -10.68
C ALA A 44 11.07 -6.07 -10.75
N ALA A 45 11.39 -5.31 -11.80
CA ALA A 45 10.86 -3.97 -12.03
C ALA A 45 9.34 -3.99 -12.25
N THR A 46 8.82 -4.94 -13.03
CA THR A 46 7.37 -5.10 -13.24
C THR A 46 6.64 -5.44 -11.95
N LEU A 47 7.18 -6.37 -11.14
CA LEU A 47 6.61 -6.71 -9.83
C LEU A 47 6.65 -5.52 -8.87
N GLY A 48 7.76 -4.77 -8.86
CA GLY A 48 7.88 -3.56 -8.05
C GLY A 48 6.86 -2.49 -8.44
N LEU A 49 6.62 -2.31 -9.75
CA LEU A 49 5.58 -1.41 -10.24
C LEU A 49 4.18 -1.89 -9.84
N ALA A 50 3.91 -3.19 -9.91
CA ALA A 50 2.63 -3.77 -9.49
C ALA A 50 2.38 -3.58 -7.98
N VAL A 51 3.42 -3.71 -7.15
CA VAL A 51 3.36 -3.40 -5.71
C VAL A 51 3.04 -1.91 -5.51
N ALA A 52 3.77 -1.01 -6.17
CA ALA A 52 3.52 0.43 -6.06
C ALA A 52 2.11 0.82 -6.50
N ALA A 53 1.62 0.26 -7.61
CA ALA A 53 0.25 0.44 -8.08
C ALA A 53 -0.79 -0.12 -7.09
N SER A 54 -0.48 -1.24 -6.43
CA SER A 54 -1.36 -1.83 -5.42
C SER A 54 -1.48 -0.95 -4.17
N LEU A 55 -0.37 -0.37 -3.71
CA LEU A 55 -0.37 0.60 -2.62
C LEU A 55 -1.16 1.86 -3.01
N TRP A 56 -0.87 2.40 -4.20
CA TRP A 56 -1.60 3.55 -4.75
C TRP A 56 -3.11 3.30 -4.77
N TRP A 57 -3.53 2.13 -5.26
CA TRP A 57 -4.94 1.74 -5.31
C TRP A 57 -5.57 1.70 -3.91
N ALA A 58 -4.91 1.03 -2.96
CA ALA A 58 -5.40 0.89 -1.59
C ALA A 58 -5.60 2.26 -0.88
N TYR A 59 -4.75 3.23 -1.21
CA TYR A 59 -4.84 4.60 -0.73
C TYR A 59 -6.02 5.37 -1.33
N PHE A 60 -6.13 5.39 -2.65
CA PHE A 60 -7.19 6.15 -3.32
C PHE A 60 -8.57 5.57 -3.05
N ASP A 61 -8.71 4.24 -2.94
CA ASP A 61 -9.95 3.60 -2.47
C ASP A 61 -10.39 4.15 -1.11
N THR A 62 -9.45 4.26 -0.17
CA THR A 62 -9.73 4.79 1.18
C THR A 62 -10.01 6.29 1.17
N ALA A 63 -9.25 7.06 0.39
CA ALA A 63 -9.44 8.49 0.26
C ALA A 63 -10.82 8.83 -0.34
N ALA A 64 -11.28 8.05 -1.33
CA ALA A 64 -12.60 8.20 -1.93
C ALA A 64 -13.74 7.97 -0.92
N ILE A 65 -13.65 6.89 -0.13
CA ILE A 65 -14.63 6.60 0.93
C ILE A 65 -14.68 7.73 1.96
N LEU A 66 -13.52 8.26 2.35
CA LEU A 66 -13.43 9.37 3.29
C LEU A 66 -14.14 10.60 2.73
N SER A 67 -13.83 10.99 1.48
CA SER A 67 -14.42 12.18 0.82
C SER A 67 -15.92 12.08 0.63
N GLU A 68 -16.43 10.92 0.24
CA GLU A 68 -17.84 10.74 -0.12
C GLU A 68 -18.75 10.54 1.10
N HIS A 69 -18.31 9.80 2.12
CA HIS A 69 -19.20 9.33 3.19
C HIS A 69 -18.85 9.92 4.56
N ALA A 70 -17.58 9.80 4.96
CA ALA A 70 -17.18 10.12 6.32
C ALA A 70 -17.16 11.62 6.60
N LEU A 71 -16.83 12.42 5.59
CA LEU A 71 -16.66 13.87 5.72
C LEU A 71 -17.95 14.67 5.70
N PRO A 72 -18.93 14.39 4.81
CA PRO A 72 -20.24 15.03 4.90
C PRO A 72 -20.96 14.75 6.21
N SER A 73 -20.68 13.59 6.82
CA SER A 73 -21.31 13.14 8.06
C SER A 73 -20.69 13.72 9.35
N ALA A 74 -19.48 14.28 9.29
CA ALA A 74 -18.74 14.75 10.47
C ALA A 74 -19.02 16.24 10.81
N LYS A 75 -19.32 16.54 12.08
CA LYS A 75 -19.65 17.90 12.55
C LYS A 75 -18.52 18.52 13.40
N GLY A 76 -18.30 19.83 13.23
CA GLY A 76 -17.47 20.66 14.14
C GLY A 76 -16.08 20.09 14.46
N ASP A 77 -15.80 19.91 15.75
CA ASP A 77 -14.51 19.46 16.29
C ASP A 77 -14.13 18.03 15.85
N GLN A 78 -15.13 17.18 15.56
CA GLN A 78 -14.90 15.83 15.06
C GLN A 78 -14.26 15.87 13.67
N ARG A 79 -14.67 16.81 12.82
CA ARG A 79 -14.09 17.02 11.49
C ARG A 79 -12.65 17.50 11.56
N VAL A 80 -12.34 18.39 12.50
CA VAL A 80 -10.97 18.89 12.73
C VAL A 80 -10.07 17.78 13.29
N ALA A 81 -10.58 16.99 14.24
CA ALA A 81 -9.85 15.85 14.78
C ALA A 81 -9.59 14.75 13.73
N MET A 82 -10.57 14.47 12.86
CA MET A 82 -10.41 13.56 11.73
C MET A 82 -9.36 14.07 10.76
N ALA A 83 -9.41 15.34 10.36
CA ALA A 83 -8.40 15.95 9.47
C ALA A 83 -6.99 15.85 10.08
N ARG A 84 -6.82 16.21 11.35
CA ARG A 84 -5.51 16.16 12.01
C ARG A 84 -4.97 14.73 12.12
N THR A 85 -5.83 13.76 12.46
CA THR A 85 -5.40 12.36 12.57
C THR A 85 -5.04 11.78 11.20
N ALA A 86 -5.89 12.04 10.21
CA ALA A 86 -5.71 11.62 8.83
C ALA A 86 -4.39 12.14 8.25
N PHE A 87 -4.19 13.45 8.33
CA PHE A 87 -3.16 14.13 7.55
C PHE A 87 -1.84 14.33 8.29
N THR A 88 -1.87 14.44 9.63
CA THR A 88 -0.64 14.69 10.42
C THR A 88 -0.06 13.42 11.01
N TYR A 89 -0.89 12.52 11.54
CA TYR A 89 -0.39 11.40 12.34
C TYR A 89 -0.25 10.09 11.56
N LEU A 90 -1.14 9.82 10.61
CA LEU A 90 -1.18 8.52 9.92
C LEU A 90 -0.60 8.58 8.51
N HIS A 91 -0.52 9.75 7.90
CA HIS A 91 0.23 9.96 6.66
C HIS A 91 1.74 9.76 6.85
N LEU A 92 2.30 10.19 7.98
CA LEU A 92 3.75 10.06 8.21
C LEU A 92 4.23 8.59 8.24
N PRO A 93 3.62 7.67 9.02
CA PRO A 93 3.95 6.25 8.96
C PRO A 93 3.77 5.64 7.57
N MET A 94 2.76 6.10 6.82
CA MET A 94 2.50 5.64 5.47
C MET A 94 3.65 6.03 4.52
N MET A 95 4.12 7.28 4.59
CA MET A 95 5.27 7.75 3.81
C MET A 95 6.55 7.01 4.20
N VAL A 96 6.78 6.78 5.50
CA VAL A 96 7.90 5.95 5.98
C VAL A 96 7.82 4.55 5.40
N GLY A 97 6.62 3.95 5.37
CA GLY A 97 6.38 2.64 4.77
C GLY A 97 6.74 2.59 3.28
N ILE A 98 6.35 3.60 2.50
CA ILE A 98 6.71 3.72 1.08
C ILE A 98 8.23 3.80 0.91
N VAL A 99 8.91 4.64 1.70
CA VAL A 99 10.36 4.81 1.61
C VAL A 99 11.09 3.52 2.00
N MET A 100 10.66 2.84 3.08
CA MET A 100 11.23 1.55 3.48
C MET A 100 11.03 0.48 2.40
N LEU A 101 9.83 0.39 1.82
CA LEU A 101 9.55 -0.49 0.70
C LEU A 101 10.51 -0.20 -0.47
N ALA A 102 10.72 1.08 -0.80
CA ALA A 102 11.61 1.47 -1.89
C ALA A 102 13.07 1.06 -1.64
N LEU A 103 13.55 1.18 -0.39
CA LEU A 103 14.88 0.70 0.01
C LEU A 103 15.01 -0.83 -0.14
N GLY A 104 13.99 -1.58 0.27
CA GLY A 104 13.94 -3.03 0.08
C GLY A 104 13.93 -3.41 -1.40
N MET A 105 13.12 -2.72 -2.21
CA MET A 105 13.01 -2.93 -3.65
C MET A 105 14.34 -2.70 -4.36
N LYS A 106 15.02 -1.59 -4.07
CA LYS A 106 16.34 -1.29 -4.64
C LYS A 106 17.31 -2.44 -4.42
N LYS A 107 17.32 -3.03 -3.22
CA LYS A 107 18.17 -4.18 -2.89
C LYS A 107 17.78 -5.44 -3.64
N VAL A 108 16.48 -5.72 -3.82
CA VAL A 108 16.02 -6.82 -4.68
C VAL A 108 16.57 -6.65 -6.10
N LEU A 109 16.46 -5.46 -6.70
CA LEU A 109 16.97 -5.25 -8.06
C LEU A 109 18.50 -5.36 -8.14
N THR A 110 19.25 -4.91 -7.12
CA THR A 110 20.70 -5.11 -7.08
C THR A 110 21.07 -6.59 -7.03
N TYR A 111 20.41 -7.39 -6.20
CA TYR A 111 20.65 -8.84 -6.10
C TYR A 111 20.35 -9.56 -7.41
N VAL A 112 19.34 -9.09 -8.15
CA VAL A 112 18.88 -9.70 -9.40
C VAL A 112 19.71 -9.24 -10.61
N GLY A 113 20.27 -8.03 -10.56
CA GLY A 113 21.05 -7.44 -11.66
C GLY A 113 22.56 -7.63 -11.58
N ASP A 114 23.11 -7.90 -10.39
CA ASP A 114 24.55 -8.18 -10.20
C ASP A 114 24.80 -9.70 -10.27
N SER A 115 24.86 -10.22 -11.50
CA SER A 115 25.10 -11.64 -11.76
C SER A 115 26.54 -12.09 -11.52
N GLU A 116 27.47 -11.15 -11.25
CA GLU A 116 28.88 -11.47 -10.98
C GLU A 116 29.13 -11.76 -9.48
N HIS A 117 28.43 -11.07 -8.57
CA HIS A 117 28.63 -11.22 -7.12
C HIS A 117 27.45 -11.91 -6.40
N HIS A 118 26.29 -12.00 -7.04
CA HIS A 118 25.09 -12.60 -6.45
C HIS A 118 24.46 -13.64 -7.37
N ALA A 119 24.19 -14.82 -6.82
CA ALA A 119 23.41 -15.81 -7.54
C ALA A 119 21.93 -15.41 -7.47
N LEU A 120 21.15 -15.67 -8.53
CA LEU A 120 19.70 -15.46 -8.50
C LEU A 120 18.99 -16.23 -7.37
N SER A 121 19.65 -17.25 -6.81
CA SER A 121 19.19 -18.04 -5.67
C SER A 121 19.48 -17.39 -4.31
N ASP A 122 20.21 -16.28 -4.27
CA ASP A 122 20.64 -15.69 -3.00
C ASP A 122 19.42 -15.19 -2.21
N PRO A 123 19.28 -15.64 -0.95
CA PRO A 123 18.17 -15.25 -0.11
C PRO A 123 18.28 -13.76 0.25
N LEU A 124 17.13 -13.08 0.28
CA LEU A 124 17.05 -11.72 0.82
C LEU A 124 16.85 -11.81 2.33
N TYR A 125 17.89 -11.50 3.11
CA TYR A 125 17.84 -11.56 4.57
C TYR A 125 18.23 -10.23 5.23
N GLY A 126 17.88 -10.08 6.51
CA GLY A 126 18.27 -8.93 7.33
C GLY A 126 17.51 -7.64 6.99
N ALA A 127 18.21 -6.51 6.97
CA ALA A 127 17.62 -5.18 6.87
C ALA A 127 16.78 -4.95 5.60
N PRO A 128 17.18 -5.39 4.39
CA PRO A 128 16.39 -5.19 3.16
C PRO A 128 15.03 -5.91 3.18
N LEU A 129 14.98 -7.12 3.76
CA LEU A 129 13.75 -7.89 3.85
C LEU A 129 12.75 -7.21 4.79
N TRP A 130 13.22 -6.76 5.96
CA TRP A 130 12.42 -5.98 6.90
C TRP A 130 12.00 -4.63 6.31
N ALA A 131 12.84 -3.99 5.49
CA ALA A 131 12.47 -2.78 4.79
C ALA A 131 11.31 -3.03 3.80
N LEU A 132 11.38 -4.13 3.04
CA LEU A 132 10.36 -4.50 2.05
C LEU A 132 9.02 -4.91 2.70
N TYR A 133 9.03 -5.93 3.56
CA TYR A 133 7.83 -6.48 4.20
C TYR A 133 7.34 -5.59 5.35
N GLY A 134 8.26 -5.11 6.20
CA GLY A 134 7.94 -4.23 7.30
C GLY A 134 7.47 -2.85 6.83
N GLY A 135 8.07 -2.30 5.76
CA GLY A 135 7.60 -1.06 5.14
C GLY A 135 6.17 -1.16 4.63
N THR A 136 5.84 -2.27 3.97
CA THR A 136 4.48 -2.55 3.48
C THR A 136 3.51 -2.81 4.62
N ALA A 137 3.90 -3.58 5.64
CA ALA A 137 3.09 -3.80 6.83
C ALA A 137 2.80 -2.48 7.56
N LEU A 138 3.80 -1.61 7.71
CA LEU A 138 3.63 -0.27 8.30
C LEU A 138 2.65 0.58 7.49
N TYR A 139 2.75 0.53 6.17
CA TYR A 139 1.83 1.21 5.25
C TYR A 139 0.37 0.75 5.44
N LEU A 140 0.16 -0.57 5.54
CA LEU A 140 -1.18 -1.15 5.75
C LEU A 140 -1.71 -0.87 7.16
N LEU A 141 -0.86 -0.95 8.19
CA LEU A 141 -1.24 -0.61 9.56
C LEU A 141 -1.61 0.87 9.70
N ALA A 142 -0.91 1.77 9.01
CA ALA A 142 -1.26 3.18 8.93
C ALA A 142 -2.68 3.35 8.34
N HIS A 143 -3.02 2.60 7.28
CA HIS A 143 -4.37 2.57 6.73
C HIS A 143 -5.42 2.02 7.70
N VAL A 144 -5.11 0.96 8.44
CA VAL A 144 -6.03 0.40 9.44
C VAL A 144 -6.26 1.39 10.58
N GLY A 145 -5.21 2.04 11.07
CA GLY A 145 -5.32 3.08 12.10
C GLY A 145 -6.14 4.27 11.61
N PHE A 146 -5.97 4.65 10.35
CA PHE A 146 -6.76 5.68 9.69
C PHE A 146 -8.23 5.28 9.64
N ALA A 147 -8.48 4.05 9.24
CA ALA A 147 -9.82 3.51 9.14
C ALA A 147 -10.57 3.47 10.46
N TRP A 148 -9.90 2.92 11.46
CA TRP A 148 -10.44 2.84 12.81
C TRP A 148 -10.73 4.23 13.38
N ARG A 149 -9.85 5.20 13.15
CA ARG A 149 -9.98 6.53 13.76
C ARG A 149 -10.98 7.44 13.06
N CYS A 150 -11.17 7.28 11.74
CA CYS A 150 -12.06 8.10 10.93
C CYS A 150 -13.48 7.51 10.82
N TYR A 151 -13.62 6.19 10.69
CA TYR A 151 -14.93 5.56 10.44
C TYR A 151 -15.30 4.48 11.46
N ARG A 152 -14.46 4.21 12.48
CA ARG A 152 -14.63 3.10 13.46
C ARG A 152 -14.90 1.74 12.82
N SER A 153 -14.62 1.60 11.52
CA SER A 153 -14.77 0.36 10.78
C SER A 153 -13.42 -0.33 10.69
N PHE A 154 -13.38 -1.59 11.12
CA PHE A 154 -12.21 -2.42 11.00
C PHE A 154 -12.12 -2.93 9.56
N LYS A 155 -11.13 -2.44 8.81
CA LYS A 155 -10.66 -3.10 7.58
C LYS A 155 -9.89 -4.37 7.98
N THR A 156 -10.61 -5.39 8.46
CA THR A 156 -10.06 -6.67 8.97
C THR A 156 -9.12 -7.33 7.96
N TYR A 157 -9.44 -7.24 6.66
CA TYR A 157 -8.61 -7.73 5.58
C TYR A 157 -7.21 -7.09 5.55
N ARG A 158 -7.10 -5.76 5.68
CA ARG A 158 -5.81 -5.06 5.69
C ARG A 158 -4.98 -5.36 6.93
N LEU A 159 -5.65 -5.49 8.09
CA LEU A 159 -4.98 -5.89 9.32
C LEU A 159 -4.47 -7.33 9.23
N GLY A 160 -5.30 -8.25 8.71
CA GLY A 160 -4.92 -9.63 8.46
C GLY A 160 -3.71 -9.73 7.55
N VAL A 161 -3.71 -8.99 6.43
CA VAL A 161 -2.56 -8.97 5.51
C VAL A 161 -1.33 -8.36 6.16
N ALA A 162 -1.44 -7.28 6.95
CA ALA A 162 -0.30 -6.73 7.68
C ALA A 162 0.32 -7.75 8.65
N VAL A 163 -0.51 -8.51 9.38
CA VAL A 163 -0.05 -9.59 10.26
C VAL A 163 0.59 -10.72 9.45
N VAL A 164 -0.02 -11.13 8.35
CA VAL A 164 0.52 -12.16 7.44
C VAL A 164 1.87 -11.72 6.88
N LEU A 165 2.04 -10.46 6.48
CA LEU A 165 3.32 -9.93 5.99
C LEU A 165 4.44 -10.09 7.02
N VAL A 166 4.17 -9.75 8.29
CA VAL A 166 5.16 -9.90 9.37
C VAL A 166 5.40 -11.38 9.69
N ALA A 167 4.35 -12.20 9.71
CA ALA A 167 4.46 -13.63 9.99
C ALA A 167 5.17 -14.41 8.87
N LEU A 168 5.12 -13.92 7.63
CA LEU A 168 5.81 -14.51 6.49
C LEU A 168 7.31 -14.24 6.49
N VAL A 169 7.81 -13.21 7.19
CA VAL A 169 9.24 -12.85 7.22
C VAL A 169 10.18 -14.04 7.45
N PRO A 170 10.01 -14.90 8.48
CA PRO A 170 10.89 -16.06 8.67
C PRO A 170 10.83 -17.08 7.53
N LEU A 171 9.68 -17.22 6.85
CA LEU A 171 9.52 -18.13 5.72
C LEU A 171 10.22 -17.57 4.47
N VAL A 172 9.99 -16.29 4.16
CA VAL A 172 10.53 -15.65 2.95
C VAL A 172 12.01 -15.30 3.06
N ALA A 173 12.58 -15.28 4.26
CA ALA A 173 14.00 -15.07 4.49
C ALA A 173 14.89 -16.16 3.85
N ASN A 174 14.31 -17.32 3.52
CA ASN A 174 15.01 -18.41 2.82
C ASN A 174 14.73 -18.44 1.32
N LEU A 175 13.89 -17.54 0.81
CA LEU A 175 13.53 -17.49 -0.60
C LEU A 175 14.45 -16.55 -1.38
N PRO A 176 14.67 -16.82 -2.68
CA PRO A 176 15.29 -15.87 -3.60
C PRO A 176 14.61 -14.50 -3.53
N ALA A 177 15.39 -13.43 -3.64
CA ALA A 177 14.88 -12.06 -3.57
C ALA A 177 13.69 -11.80 -4.51
N LEU A 178 13.74 -12.34 -5.73
CA LEU A 178 12.67 -12.23 -6.72
C LEU A 178 11.39 -12.97 -6.31
N ALA A 179 11.53 -14.15 -5.68
CA ALA A 179 10.40 -14.93 -5.20
C ALA A 179 9.72 -14.24 -4.00
N ALA A 180 10.50 -13.67 -3.07
CA ALA A 180 9.97 -12.87 -1.97
C ALA A 180 9.19 -11.65 -2.50
N LEU A 181 9.73 -10.93 -3.48
CA LEU A 181 9.01 -9.83 -4.13
C LEU A 181 7.72 -10.31 -4.83
N GLY A 182 7.77 -11.47 -5.50
CA GLY A 182 6.59 -12.08 -6.12
C GLY A 182 5.49 -12.42 -5.11
N VAL A 183 5.84 -12.98 -3.95
CA VAL A 183 4.90 -13.26 -2.86
C VAL A 183 4.27 -11.97 -2.33
N LEU A 184 5.07 -10.92 -2.13
CA LEU A 184 4.56 -9.62 -1.71
C LEU A 184 3.56 -9.04 -2.72
N ALA A 185 3.92 -9.04 -4.00
CA ALA A 185 3.07 -8.55 -5.09
C ALA A 185 1.76 -9.33 -5.15
N ALA A 186 1.83 -10.67 -5.12
CA ALA A 186 0.67 -11.53 -5.13
C ALA A 186 -0.27 -11.23 -3.95
N LEU A 187 0.27 -11.11 -2.73
CA LEU A 187 -0.53 -10.84 -1.53
C LEU A 187 -1.28 -9.50 -1.62
N LEU A 188 -0.61 -8.44 -2.11
CA LEU A 188 -1.22 -7.12 -2.27
C LEU A 188 -2.26 -7.09 -3.39
N ILE A 189 -2.00 -7.76 -4.51
CA ILE A 189 -2.96 -7.88 -5.60
C ILE A 189 -4.18 -8.65 -5.10
N THR A 190 -4.00 -9.79 -4.43
CA THR A 190 -5.10 -10.57 -3.85
C THR A 190 -5.90 -9.74 -2.85
N LEU A 191 -5.25 -8.97 -1.96
CA LEU A 191 -5.93 -8.06 -1.04
C LEU A 191 -6.82 -7.07 -1.80
N ASN A 192 -6.28 -6.41 -2.83
CA ASN A 192 -7.01 -5.42 -3.61
C ASN A 192 -8.17 -6.07 -4.40
N THR A 193 -7.97 -7.25 -4.97
CA THR A 193 -9.02 -7.99 -5.68
C THR A 193 -10.13 -8.44 -4.73
N VAL A 194 -9.79 -8.96 -3.54
CA VAL A 194 -10.78 -9.35 -2.53
C VAL A 194 -11.55 -8.13 -2.02
N GLU A 195 -10.88 -7.02 -1.71
CA GLU A 195 -11.59 -5.80 -1.30
C GLU A 195 -12.52 -5.31 -2.40
N THR A 196 -12.04 -5.18 -3.64
CA THR A 196 -12.88 -4.67 -4.75
C THR A 196 -14.06 -5.57 -5.08
N THR A 197 -13.93 -6.89 -4.99
CA THR A 197 -15.03 -7.84 -5.26
C THR A 197 -16.04 -7.89 -4.12
N VAL A 198 -15.59 -7.93 -2.86
CA VAL A 198 -16.49 -7.96 -1.69
C VAL A 198 -17.28 -6.65 -1.56
N PHE A 199 -16.63 -5.50 -1.78
CA PHE A 199 -17.34 -4.20 -1.73
C PHE A 199 -18.28 -3.98 -2.91
N ARG A 200 -18.09 -4.68 -4.05
CA ARG A 200 -19.07 -4.72 -5.14
C ARG A 200 -20.27 -5.59 -4.79
N ALA A 201 -20.04 -6.80 -4.30
CA ALA A 201 -21.11 -7.74 -3.92
C ALA A 201 -22.06 -7.15 -2.87
N ALA A 202 -21.53 -6.49 -1.84
CA ALA A 202 -22.33 -5.84 -0.80
C ALA A 202 -23.22 -4.70 -1.33
N ARG A 203 -22.85 -4.06 -2.45
CA ARG A 203 -23.66 -3.00 -3.09
C ARG A 203 -24.77 -3.58 -3.96
N ASP A 204 -24.52 -4.70 -4.63
CA ASP A 204 -25.54 -5.38 -5.45
C ASP A 204 -26.63 -6.03 -4.58
N GLU A 205 -26.23 -6.59 -3.43
CA GLU A 205 -27.16 -7.21 -2.47
C GLU A 205 -28.09 -6.19 -1.80
N ALA A 206 -27.56 -5.02 -1.42
CA ALA A 206 -28.37 -3.91 -0.89
C ALA A 206 -29.34 -3.32 -1.93
N ARG A 207 -29.01 -3.40 -3.23
CA ARG A 207 -29.87 -2.89 -4.31
C ARG A 207 -31.01 -3.85 -4.66
N HIS A 208 -30.84 -5.15 -4.43
CA HIS A 208 -31.88 -6.14 -4.69
C HIS A 208 -32.81 -6.39 -3.48
N GLY A 209 -32.36 -6.08 -2.25
CA GLY A 209 -33.21 -6.16 -1.06
C GLY A 209 -34.32 -5.11 -0.96
N ASP A 210 -34.13 -3.92 -1.56
CA ASP A 210 -35.13 -2.83 -1.50
C ASP A 210 -36.34 -3.05 -2.44
N HIS A 211 -36.33 -4.09 -3.28
CA HIS A 211 -37.42 -4.38 -4.21
C HIS A 211 -38.45 -5.40 -3.70
N GLU A 212 -38.21 -6.09 -2.59
CA GLU A 212 -39.12 -7.14 -2.07
C GLU A 212 -40.04 -6.69 -0.92
N HIS A 213 -39.95 -5.45 -0.44
CA HIS A 213 -40.77 -4.95 0.68
C HIS A 213 -41.91 -3.99 0.28
N HIS A 214 -42.27 -3.94 -1.00
CA HIS A 214 -43.30 -3.04 -1.54
C HIS A 214 -44.45 -3.75 -2.30
N GLU A 215 -44.74 -5.01 -1.98
CA GLU A 215 -46.00 -5.68 -2.36
C GLU A 215 -46.84 -6.02 -1.13
#